data_AF-A0A526RWD9-F1
#
_entry.id   AF-A0A526RWD9-F1
#
_cell.length_a   1.000
_cell.length_b   1.000
_cell.length_c   1.000
_cell.angle_alpha   90.00
_cell.angle_beta   90.00
_cell.angle_gamma   90.00
#
_symmetry.space_group_name_H-M   'P 1'
#
loop_
_entity.id
_entity.type
_entity.pdbx_description
1 polymer ?
#
loop_
_entity_poly.entity_id
_entity_poly.type
_entity_poly.pdbx_seq_one_letter_code
_entity_poly.pdbx_strand_id
1 'polypeptide(L)'
;MAYEHKSGLSGAYDRSVAFPQWDSVLNRAGRLGQAAELFEAQQILQRKIRSIGNLVARDGDRLEGADIIIDAETETVTLTVGRLYINGRVLDAPAAMLIDVPMAGAVHIGVRLVETYVTELEEPALYGLAPGALSEGEAGAARIVKTLSWGFTGDAGEGDLYSVYLLKDGVAIDQTPPPNLTGINAQLALYDFDANGNYVIGDKDCLVTALGKDGADQVFSIAEGVANIKGQKRTRYAALRHRQPETFDLFRLPTEVHTFGANPTIVTLNHGPIAT
;
A
#
# COMPACT_ATOMS: atom_id res chain seq x y z
N MET A 1 9.91 17.63 31.13
CA MET A 1 8.95 18.65 30.67
C MET A 1 7.65 17.93 30.34
N ALA A 2 6.50 18.41 30.81
CA ALA A 2 5.23 17.69 30.71
C ALA A 2 4.38 18.32 29.60
N TYR A 3 4.01 17.53 28.58
CA TYR A 3 3.02 17.86 27.54
C TYR A 3 3.40 18.94 26.51
N GLU A 4 4.67 19.27 26.33
CA GLU A 4 5.10 20.12 25.22
C GLU A 4 4.71 19.51 23.87
N HIS A 5 4.26 20.34 22.94
CA HIS A 5 3.92 19.88 21.61
C HIS A 5 5.19 19.46 20.86
N LYS A 6 5.09 18.39 20.06
CA LYS A 6 6.22 17.82 19.29
C LYS A 6 6.84 18.77 18.26
N SER A 7 6.23 19.93 18.00
CA SER A 7 6.80 20.97 17.15
C SER A 7 7.99 21.69 17.78
N GLY A 8 8.13 21.64 19.11
CA GLY A 8 9.13 22.43 19.83
C GLY A 8 8.83 23.94 19.89
N LEU A 9 7.66 24.38 19.43
CA LEU A 9 7.25 25.78 19.55
C LEU A 9 7.06 26.16 21.02
N SER A 10 7.67 27.27 21.43
CA SER A 10 7.58 27.77 22.81
C SER A 10 6.12 28.02 23.21
N GLY A 11 5.72 27.52 24.38
CA GLY A 11 4.37 27.69 24.90
C GLY A 11 3.29 26.86 24.19
N ALA A 12 3.65 26.00 23.23
CA ALA A 12 2.73 25.06 22.60
C ALA A 12 2.65 23.75 23.41
N TYR A 13 1.43 23.33 23.77
CA TYR A 13 1.19 22.14 24.56
C TYR A 13 0.06 21.29 23.96
N ASP A 14 0.17 19.97 24.12
CA ASP A 14 -0.87 19.02 23.76
C ASP A 14 -0.90 17.85 24.76
N ARG A 15 -1.91 17.83 25.64
CA ARG A 15 -2.10 16.73 26.59
C ARG A 15 -2.86 15.57 25.96
N SER A 16 -3.53 15.76 24.82
CA SER A 16 -4.41 14.76 24.21
C SER A 16 -3.67 13.49 23.77
N VAL A 17 -2.35 13.57 23.57
CA VAL A 17 -1.49 12.43 23.24
C VAL A 17 -1.31 11.50 24.44
N ALA A 18 -1.14 12.06 25.64
CA ALA A 18 -0.98 11.30 26.88
C ALA A 18 -2.30 10.71 27.38
N PHE A 19 -3.44 11.30 26.99
CA PHE A 19 -4.77 10.89 27.42
C PHE A 19 -5.67 10.54 26.23
N PRO A 20 -5.44 9.39 25.56
CA PRO A 20 -6.15 9.02 24.33
C PRO A 20 -7.65 8.75 24.53
N GLN A 21 -8.08 8.50 25.77
CA GLN A 21 -9.49 8.23 26.11
C GLN A 21 -10.35 9.50 26.24
N TRP A 22 -9.76 10.70 26.19
CA TRP A 22 -10.54 11.93 26.23
C TRP A 22 -11.36 12.12 24.94
N ASP A 23 -12.65 12.35 25.13
CA ASP A 23 -13.64 12.44 24.05
C ASP A 23 -14.12 13.87 23.75
N SER A 24 -13.98 14.79 24.71
CA SER A 24 -14.39 16.18 24.55
C SER A 24 -13.72 17.10 25.56
N VAL A 25 -13.59 18.38 25.23
CA VAL A 25 -13.15 19.43 26.16
C VAL A 25 -14.38 20.11 26.76
N LEU A 26 -14.52 20.08 28.09
CA LEU A 26 -15.63 20.71 28.81
C LEU A 26 -15.17 22.01 29.46
N ASN A 27 -15.53 23.14 28.84
CA ASN A 27 -15.22 24.46 29.36
C ASN A 27 -16.16 24.85 30.50
N ARG A 28 -15.60 25.44 31.57
CA ARG A 28 -16.35 25.88 32.75
C ARG A 28 -16.44 27.41 32.80
N ALA A 29 -17.62 27.93 33.09
CA ALA A 29 -17.81 29.36 33.32
C ALA A 29 -16.91 29.87 34.46
N GLY A 30 -16.37 31.09 34.30
CA GLY A 30 -15.48 31.73 35.28
C GLY A 30 -14.03 31.19 35.29
N ARG A 31 -13.65 30.31 34.36
CA ARG A 31 -12.26 29.86 34.17
C ARG A 31 -11.68 30.50 32.91
N LEU A 32 -10.38 30.83 32.96
CA LEU A 32 -9.64 31.30 31.79
C LEU A 32 -9.36 30.10 30.87
N GLY A 33 -9.72 30.22 29.60
CA GLY A 33 -9.42 29.21 28.59
C GLY A 33 -7.92 29.14 28.31
N GLN A 34 -7.43 27.94 28.03
CA GLN A 34 -6.03 27.68 27.69
C GLN A 34 -5.91 27.41 26.18
N ALA A 35 -4.85 27.92 25.54
CA ALA A 35 -4.61 27.65 24.11
C ALA A 35 -4.51 26.13 23.82
N ALA A 36 -3.94 25.37 24.76
CA ALA A 36 -3.86 23.91 24.69
C ALA A 36 -5.24 23.24 24.58
N GLU A 37 -6.26 23.74 25.28
CA GLU A 37 -7.62 23.18 25.26
C GLU A 37 -8.26 23.29 23.87
N LEU A 38 -8.01 24.39 23.16
CA LEU A 38 -8.50 24.57 21.79
C LEU A 38 -7.82 23.60 20.83
N PHE A 39 -6.51 23.40 20.96
CA PHE A 39 -5.76 22.45 20.14
C PHE A 39 -6.18 21.01 20.44
N GLU A 40 -6.31 20.64 21.71
CA GLU A 40 -6.79 19.32 22.15
C GLU A 40 -8.18 19.01 21.60
N ALA A 41 -9.09 20.00 21.58
CA ALA A 41 -10.40 19.84 20.96
C ALA A 41 -10.30 19.51 19.46
N GLN A 42 -9.37 20.14 18.73
CA GLN A 42 -9.12 19.82 17.31
C GLN A 42 -8.55 18.40 17.15
N GLN A 43 -7.58 18.02 17.97
CA GLN A 43 -6.95 16.69 17.92
C GLN A 43 -7.97 15.58 18.22
N ILE A 44 -8.80 15.76 19.24
CA ILE A 44 -9.89 14.83 19.60
C ILE A 44 -10.87 14.69 18.44
N LEU A 45 -11.30 15.81 17.84
CA LEU A 45 -12.21 15.79 16.68
C LEU A 45 -11.58 15.09 15.48
N GLN A 46 -10.29 15.35 15.20
CA GLN A 46 -9.58 14.68 14.11
C GLN A 46 -9.48 13.17 14.32
N ARG A 47 -9.26 12.70 15.56
CA ARG A 47 -9.29 11.26 15.89
C ARG A 47 -10.66 10.64 15.60
N LYS A 48 -11.75 11.32 15.96
CA LYS A 48 -13.11 10.89 15.65
C LYS A 48 -13.34 10.77 14.14
N ILE A 49 -12.98 11.80 13.38
CA ILE A 49 -13.11 11.80 11.91
C ILE A 49 -12.27 10.69 11.29
N ARG A 50 -11.00 10.52 11.71
CA ARG A 50 -10.14 9.42 11.27
C ARG A 50 -10.76 8.06 11.57
N SER A 51 -11.34 7.88 12.77
CA SER A 51 -11.98 6.61 13.14
C SER A 51 -13.13 6.23 12.20
N ILE A 52 -13.91 7.21 11.75
CA ILE A 52 -15.00 7.01 10.78
C ILE A 52 -14.43 6.71 9.40
N GLY A 53 -13.46 7.50 8.93
CA GLY A 53 -12.85 7.29 7.62
C GLY A 53 -12.14 5.94 7.51
N ASN A 54 -11.52 5.47 8.59
CA ASN A 54 -10.87 4.17 8.67
C ASN A 54 -11.84 2.97 8.56
N LEU A 55 -13.15 3.20 8.65
CA LEU A 55 -14.15 2.16 8.35
C LEU A 55 -14.28 1.90 6.84
N VAL A 56 -13.81 2.82 6.00
CA VAL A 56 -14.07 2.85 4.55
C VAL A 56 -12.80 2.94 3.71
N ALA A 57 -11.69 3.43 4.26
CA ALA A 57 -10.38 3.44 3.61
C ALA A 57 -9.29 3.07 4.63
N ARG A 58 -8.17 2.54 4.15
CA ARG A 58 -6.98 2.23 4.95
C ARG A 58 -5.86 3.20 4.61
N ASP A 59 -4.99 3.46 5.58
CA ASP A 59 -3.80 4.28 5.32
C ASP A 59 -2.95 3.62 4.23
N GLY A 60 -2.61 4.38 3.19
CA GLY A 60 -1.93 3.88 1.99
C GLY A 60 -2.87 3.61 0.81
N ASP A 61 -4.18 3.69 1.01
CA ASP A 61 -5.14 3.52 -0.07
C ASP A 61 -5.03 4.65 -1.10
N ARG A 62 -4.96 4.27 -2.37
CA ARG A 62 -4.82 5.19 -3.51
C ARG A 62 -6.19 5.59 -4.05
N LEU A 63 -6.50 6.88 -4.01
CA LEU A 63 -7.76 7.39 -4.56
C LEU A 63 -7.63 7.65 -6.06
N GLU A 64 -6.56 8.32 -6.47
CA GLU A 64 -6.32 8.76 -7.85
C GLU A 64 -4.82 8.88 -8.14
N GLY A 65 -4.39 8.58 -9.36
CA GLY A 65 -2.97 8.72 -9.75
C GLY A 65 -2.03 7.93 -8.86
N ALA A 66 -0.79 8.41 -8.67
CA ALA A 66 0.27 7.72 -7.92
C ALA A 66 0.65 6.36 -8.52
N ASP A 67 0.64 6.26 -9.85
CA ASP A 67 1.03 5.06 -10.58
C ASP A 67 2.50 4.77 -10.40
N ILE A 68 2.83 3.48 -10.34
CA ILE A 68 4.18 2.97 -10.16
C ILE A 68 4.73 2.45 -11.50
N ILE A 69 5.91 2.94 -11.87
CA ILE A 69 6.69 2.48 -13.01
C ILE A 69 8.03 1.98 -12.47
N ILE A 70 8.37 0.72 -12.74
CA ILE A 70 9.55 0.06 -12.19
C ILE A 70 10.53 -0.21 -13.33
N ASP A 71 11.78 0.20 -13.14
CA ASP A 71 12.90 -0.19 -13.97
C ASP A 71 13.84 -1.07 -13.13
N ALA A 72 13.76 -2.38 -13.39
CA ALA A 72 14.53 -3.37 -12.66
C ALA A 72 16.02 -3.40 -13.06
N GLU A 73 16.39 -2.86 -14.23
CA GLU A 73 17.79 -2.80 -14.66
C GLU A 73 18.55 -1.69 -13.94
N THR A 74 17.89 -0.55 -13.72
CA THR A 74 18.48 0.62 -13.05
C THR A 74 18.16 0.68 -11.56
N GLU A 75 17.41 -0.29 -11.02
CA GLU A 75 16.91 -0.31 -9.65
C GLU A 75 16.11 0.96 -9.26
N THR A 76 15.39 1.53 -10.23
CA THR A 76 14.60 2.75 -10.04
C THR A 76 13.10 2.50 -10.04
N VAL A 77 12.39 3.27 -9.22
CA VAL A 77 10.93 3.28 -9.16
C VAL A 77 10.43 4.71 -9.32
N THR A 78 9.69 4.96 -10.39
CA THR A 78 9.05 6.24 -10.67
C THR A 78 7.58 6.20 -10.24
N LEU A 79 7.16 7.25 -9.56
CA LEU A 79 5.82 7.43 -9.02
C LEU A 79 5.22 8.71 -9.60
N THR A 80 4.02 8.62 -10.18
CA THR A 80 3.32 9.79 -10.72
C THR A 80 2.63 10.59 -9.62
N VAL A 81 2.16 11.80 -9.94
CA VAL A 81 1.33 12.57 -9.00
C VAL A 81 0.05 11.80 -8.70
N GLY A 82 -0.41 11.83 -7.44
CA GLY A 82 -1.66 11.20 -7.05
C GLY A 82 -2.24 11.73 -5.76
N ARG A 83 -3.29 11.06 -5.30
CA ARG A 83 -4.02 11.35 -4.07
C ARG A 83 -4.16 10.07 -3.26
N LEU A 84 -3.68 10.12 -2.02
CA LEU A 84 -3.62 8.97 -1.10
C LEU A 84 -4.41 9.26 0.17
N TYR A 85 -5.10 8.25 0.70
CA TYR A 85 -5.70 8.30 2.02
C TYR A 85 -4.64 8.00 3.08
N ILE A 86 -4.32 9.01 3.91
CA ILE A 86 -3.29 8.93 4.94
C ILE A 86 -3.76 9.67 6.19
N ASN A 87 -3.65 9.01 7.34
CA ASN A 87 -3.94 9.55 8.67
C ASN A 87 -5.32 10.22 8.75
N GLY A 88 -6.35 9.55 8.22
CA GLY A 88 -7.73 9.98 8.33
C GLY A 88 -8.24 10.93 7.25
N ARG A 89 -7.41 11.29 6.26
CA ARG A 89 -7.78 12.25 5.20
C ARG A 89 -7.07 11.93 3.88
N VAL A 90 -7.56 12.51 2.80
CA VAL A 90 -6.88 12.44 1.49
C VAL A 90 -5.83 13.54 1.41
N LEU A 91 -4.62 13.18 1.01
CA LEU A 91 -3.48 14.09 0.79
C LEU A 91 -2.90 13.89 -0.61
N ASP A 92 -2.37 14.96 -1.17
CA ASP A 92 -1.68 14.92 -2.44
C ASP A 92 -0.30 14.27 -2.27
N ALA A 93 -0.03 13.27 -3.11
CA ALA A 93 1.26 12.62 -3.23
C ALA A 93 2.01 13.23 -4.42
N PRO A 94 3.21 13.81 -4.22
CA PRO A 94 3.99 14.36 -5.31
C PRO A 94 4.51 13.25 -6.24
N ALA A 95 4.89 13.62 -7.46
CA ALA A 95 5.70 12.72 -8.28
C ALA A 95 7.08 12.53 -7.62
N ALA A 96 7.61 11.32 -7.70
CA ALA A 96 8.91 11.00 -7.13
C ALA A 96 9.63 9.94 -7.97
N MET A 97 10.96 9.93 -7.87
CA MET A 97 11.80 8.86 -8.40
C MET A 97 12.64 8.33 -7.24
N LEU A 98 12.38 7.09 -6.87
CA LEU A 98 13.14 6.36 -5.87
C LEU A 98 14.29 5.63 -6.59
N ILE A 99 15.49 5.73 -6.03
CA ILE A 99 16.70 5.08 -6.52
C ILE A 99 17.17 4.02 -5.52
N ASP A 100 18.00 3.09 -5.97
CA ASP A 100 18.57 2.01 -5.16
C ASP A 100 17.49 1.18 -4.45
N VAL A 101 16.35 0.94 -5.12
CA VAL A 101 15.25 0.15 -4.57
C VAL A 101 15.60 -1.34 -4.73
N PRO A 102 15.64 -2.15 -3.65
CA PRO A 102 15.99 -3.55 -3.77
C PRO A 102 14.99 -4.30 -4.67
N MET A 103 15.49 -4.85 -5.78
CA MET A 103 14.68 -5.61 -6.74
C MET A 103 14.55 -7.10 -6.39
N ALA A 104 15.09 -7.53 -5.25
CA ALA A 104 14.97 -8.89 -4.73
C ALA A 104 14.28 -8.87 -3.35
N GLY A 105 13.47 -9.90 -3.08
CA GLY A 105 12.73 -10.01 -1.83
C GLY A 105 11.42 -9.22 -1.84
N ALA A 106 10.94 -8.86 -0.65
CA ALA A 106 9.71 -8.13 -0.45
C ALA A 106 10.03 -6.71 0.03
N VAL A 107 9.68 -5.68 -0.75
CA VAL A 107 9.95 -4.28 -0.42
C VAL A 107 8.62 -3.50 -0.41
N HIS A 108 8.29 -2.88 0.72
CA HIS A 108 7.17 -1.96 0.76
C HIS A 108 7.59 -0.59 0.25
N ILE A 109 6.85 -0.08 -0.73
CA ILE A 109 6.95 1.30 -1.22
C ILE A 109 5.74 2.05 -0.69
N GLY A 110 5.98 3.25 -0.15
CA GLY A 110 4.94 3.99 0.53
C GLY A 110 5.28 5.45 0.71
N VAL A 111 4.46 6.14 1.49
CA VAL A 111 4.66 7.54 1.82
C VAL A 111 4.87 7.73 3.31
N ARG A 112 5.65 8.73 3.67
CA ARG A 112 5.81 9.24 5.03
C ARG A 112 5.04 10.55 5.15
N LEU A 113 4.36 10.72 6.27
CA LEU A 113 3.64 11.95 6.60
C LEU A 113 4.62 12.95 7.21
N VAL A 114 4.95 13.99 6.47
CA VAL A 114 5.80 15.08 6.93
C VAL A 114 4.91 16.19 7.48
N GLU A 115 5.18 16.58 8.73
CA GLU A 115 4.50 17.71 9.37
C GLU A 115 5.47 18.88 9.51
N THR A 116 5.11 20.03 8.94
CA THR A 116 5.84 21.28 9.11
C THR A 116 4.98 22.29 9.86
N TYR A 117 5.64 23.20 10.57
CA TYR A 117 5.00 24.20 11.43
C TYR A 117 5.30 25.58 10.88
N VAL A 118 4.25 26.31 10.48
CA VAL A 118 4.35 27.64 9.90
C VAL A 118 3.85 28.64 10.92
N THR A 119 4.69 29.61 11.27
CA THR A 119 4.40 30.70 12.19
C THR A 119 4.21 32.01 11.43
N GLU A 120 3.89 33.08 12.15
CA GLU A 120 3.81 34.45 11.63
C GLU A 120 5.12 34.96 11.02
N LEU A 121 6.26 34.35 11.38
CA LEU A 121 7.57 34.69 10.82
C LEU A 121 7.68 34.20 9.36
N GLU A 122 7.16 33.01 9.06
CA GLU A 122 7.13 32.47 7.70
C GLU A 122 5.93 32.97 6.90
N GLU A 123 4.77 33.15 7.55
CA GLU A 123 3.53 33.60 6.92
C GLU A 123 2.94 34.82 7.65
N PRO A 124 3.27 36.05 7.22
CA PRO A 124 2.79 37.29 7.85
C PRO A 124 1.25 37.43 7.88
N ALA A 125 0.51 36.69 7.05
CA ALA A 125 -0.96 36.67 7.14
C ALA A 125 -1.50 36.09 8.46
N LEU A 126 -0.63 35.50 9.30
CA LEU A 126 -0.99 34.97 10.61
C LEU A 126 -0.99 36.02 11.74
N TYR A 127 -0.56 37.26 11.49
CA TYR A 127 -0.73 38.36 12.44
C TYR A 127 -2.21 38.74 12.61
N GLY A 128 -2.56 39.26 13.80
CA GLY A 128 -3.93 39.66 14.08
C GLY A 128 -4.44 40.79 13.17
N LEU A 129 -5.60 40.56 12.55
CA LEU A 129 -6.10 41.35 11.42
C LEU A 129 -7.07 42.48 11.80
N ALA A 130 -7.64 42.45 13.01
CA ALA A 130 -8.76 43.30 13.39
C ALA A 130 -8.27 44.67 13.88
N PRO A 131 -8.51 45.77 13.14
CA PRO A 131 -8.01 47.09 13.53
C PRO A 131 -8.60 47.57 14.86
N GLY A 132 -7.75 48.10 15.73
CA GLY A 132 -8.09 48.60 17.06
C GLY A 132 -8.30 47.52 18.13
N ALA A 133 -8.17 46.23 17.78
CA ALA A 133 -8.19 45.15 18.76
C ALA A 133 -6.84 45.04 19.48
N LEU A 134 -6.85 44.53 20.72
CA LEU A 134 -5.61 44.25 21.47
C LEU A 134 -4.70 43.22 20.77
N SER A 135 -5.27 42.41 19.88
CA SER A 135 -4.54 41.42 19.09
C SER A 135 -4.05 41.94 17.75
N GLU A 136 -4.35 43.19 17.37
CA GLU A 136 -3.91 43.74 16.08
C GLU A 136 -2.38 43.69 15.97
N GLY A 137 -1.86 43.06 14.91
CA GLY A 137 -0.42 42.92 14.69
C GLY A 137 0.30 41.94 15.62
N GLU A 138 -0.42 41.27 16.53
CA GLU A 138 0.16 40.25 17.43
C GLU A 138 0.28 38.89 16.72
N ALA A 139 1.29 38.11 17.12
CA ALA A 139 1.55 36.77 16.58
C ALA A 139 0.36 35.82 16.81
N GLY A 140 -0.14 35.23 15.73
CA GLY A 140 -1.24 34.27 15.79
C GLY A 140 -0.80 32.84 16.10
N ALA A 141 -1.76 31.93 16.17
CA ALA A 141 -1.47 30.51 16.27
C ALA A 141 -0.78 29.99 15.00
N ALA A 142 0.21 29.11 15.14
CA ALA A 142 0.88 28.45 14.03
C ALA A 142 -0.05 27.55 13.20
N ARG A 143 0.39 27.14 12.00
CA ARG A 143 -0.27 26.15 11.14
C ARG A 143 0.54 24.86 11.11
N ILE A 144 -0.14 23.72 11.24
CA ILE A 144 0.44 22.41 10.96
C ILE A 144 0.13 22.08 9.51
N VAL A 145 1.16 22.08 8.67
CA VAL A 145 1.07 21.70 7.26
C VAL A 145 1.49 20.24 7.15
N LYS A 146 0.70 19.45 6.43
CA LYS A 146 0.92 18.01 6.24
C LYS A 146 1.18 17.73 4.78
N THR A 147 2.34 17.15 4.48
CA THR A 147 2.73 16.74 3.13
C THR A 147 3.15 15.27 3.11
N LEU A 148 3.15 14.68 1.93
CA LEU A 148 3.61 13.31 1.73
C LEU A 148 4.99 13.33 1.06
N SER A 149 5.87 12.46 1.55
CA SER A 149 7.16 12.16 0.92
C SER A 149 7.23 10.67 0.62
N TRP A 150 7.59 10.28 -0.60
CA TRP A 150 7.75 8.88 -0.96
C TRP A 150 8.99 8.27 -0.35
N GLY A 151 8.94 6.96 -0.12
CA GLY A 151 10.06 6.17 0.35
C GLY A 151 9.77 4.69 0.28
N PHE A 152 10.73 3.89 0.74
CA PHE A 152 10.62 2.44 0.74
C PHE A 152 11.28 1.81 1.96
N THR A 153 11.00 0.54 2.20
CA THR A 153 11.57 -0.19 3.34
C THR A 153 13.09 -0.30 3.17
N GLY A 154 13.84 0.22 4.13
CA GLY A 154 15.31 0.17 4.12
C GLY A 154 16.00 1.40 3.54
N ASP A 155 15.25 2.42 3.11
CA ASP A 155 15.79 3.69 2.57
C ASP A 155 16.37 4.65 3.63
N ALA A 156 16.47 4.20 4.88
CA ALA A 156 16.91 4.99 6.04
C ALA A 156 16.10 6.27 6.33
N GLY A 157 14.91 6.46 5.74
CA GLY A 157 14.06 7.61 6.00
C GLY A 157 13.41 7.56 7.39
N GLU A 158 13.36 8.71 8.08
CA GLU A 158 12.77 8.84 9.41
C GLU A 158 11.24 8.85 9.40
N GLY A 159 10.61 8.27 10.43
CA GLY A 159 9.16 8.25 10.62
C GLY A 159 8.45 7.05 9.99
N ASP A 160 7.15 6.94 10.27
CA ASP A 160 6.34 5.81 9.86
C ASP A 160 6.08 5.81 8.35
N LEU A 161 6.35 4.67 7.71
CA LEU A 161 6.08 4.43 6.29
C LEU A 161 4.69 3.81 6.11
N TYR A 162 3.77 4.55 5.48
CA TYR A 162 2.47 4.05 5.08
C TYR A 162 2.59 3.33 3.74
N SER A 163 2.55 2.00 3.76
CA SER A 163 2.71 1.15 2.57
C SER A 163 1.59 1.40 1.55
N VAL A 164 1.97 1.70 0.30
CA VAL A 164 1.05 1.85 -0.84
C VAL A 164 1.20 0.65 -1.79
N TYR A 165 2.44 0.27 -2.09
CA TYR A 165 2.78 -0.87 -2.94
C TYR A 165 3.64 -1.88 -2.19
N LEU A 166 3.51 -3.14 -2.59
CA LEU A 166 4.43 -4.20 -2.23
C LEU A 166 5.12 -4.69 -3.50
N LEU A 167 6.42 -4.48 -3.58
CA LEU A 167 7.26 -5.10 -4.59
C LEU A 167 7.68 -6.48 -4.13
N LYS A 168 7.56 -7.46 -5.01
CA LYS A 168 8.10 -8.80 -4.84
C LYS A 168 9.00 -9.11 -6.02
N ASP A 169 10.29 -9.26 -5.75
CA ASP A 169 11.31 -9.62 -6.74
C ASP A 169 11.23 -8.73 -8.01
N GLY A 170 11.12 -7.41 -7.80
CA GLY A 170 11.09 -6.39 -8.87
C GLY A 170 9.72 -6.16 -9.51
N VAL A 171 8.67 -6.84 -9.05
CA VAL A 171 7.32 -6.73 -9.60
C VAL A 171 6.34 -6.25 -8.52
N ALA A 172 5.53 -5.23 -8.83
CA ALA A 172 4.45 -4.81 -7.95
C ALA A 172 3.36 -5.89 -7.88
N ILE A 173 3.08 -6.41 -6.68
CA ILE A 173 2.09 -7.50 -6.50
C ILE A 173 0.67 -7.03 -6.84
N ASP A 174 0.32 -5.79 -6.52
CA ASP A 174 -1.00 -5.24 -6.79
C ASP A 174 -0.92 -3.76 -7.17
N GLN A 175 -1.52 -3.42 -8.32
CA GLN A 175 -1.64 -2.05 -8.82
C GLN A 175 -3.09 -1.57 -8.88
N THR A 176 -4.04 -2.43 -8.47
CA THR A 176 -5.46 -2.12 -8.50
C THR A 176 -5.73 -0.99 -7.50
N PRO A 177 -6.27 0.17 -7.92
CA PRO A 177 -6.71 1.19 -6.99
C PRO A 177 -7.71 0.56 -6.01
N PRO A 178 -7.58 0.76 -4.69
CA PRO A 178 -8.53 0.23 -3.73
C PRO A 178 -9.93 0.69 -4.15
N PRO A 179 -10.89 -0.24 -4.23
CA PRO A 179 -12.20 0.08 -4.75
C PRO A 179 -12.86 1.08 -3.79
N ASN A 180 -13.33 2.20 -4.34
CA ASN A 180 -14.13 3.20 -3.62
C ASN A 180 -15.13 2.45 -2.72
N LEU A 181 -14.96 2.59 -1.39
CA LEU A 181 -15.76 1.99 -0.33
C LEU A 181 -15.33 0.58 0.16
N THR A 182 -14.15 0.46 0.79
CA THR A 182 -13.62 -0.84 1.27
C THR A 182 -14.54 -1.58 2.25
N GLY A 183 -15.29 -0.87 3.10
CA GLY A 183 -16.20 -1.50 4.07
C GLY A 183 -17.44 -2.17 3.44
N ILE A 184 -18.06 -1.52 2.44
CA ILE A 184 -19.19 -2.10 1.69
C ILE A 184 -18.69 -3.20 0.75
N ASN A 185 -17.55 -2.96 0.09
CA ASN A 185 -16.92 -3.94 -0.78
C ASN A 185 -16.44 -5.18 -0.01
N ALA A 186 -16.07 -5.06 1.27
CA ALA A 186 -15.72 -6.21 2.11
C ALA A 186 -16.93 -7.12 2.39
N GLN A 187 -18.11 -6.53 2.65
CA GLN A 187 -19.33 -7.33 2.82
C GLN A 187 -19.77 -7.98 1.50
N LEU A 188 -19.66 -7.26 0.39
CA LEU A 188 -19.92 -7.83 -0.94
C LEU A 188 -18.92 -8.93 -1.30
N ALA A 189 -17.64 -8.79 -0.93
CA ALA A 189 -16.62 -9.79 -1.17
C ALA A 189 -16.89 -11.08 -0.39
N LEU A 190 -17.31 -10.99 0.89
CA LEU A 190 -17.71 -12.17 1.65
C LEU A 190 -18.90 -12.87 0.99
N TYR A 191 -19.94 -12.11 0.64
CA TYR A 191 -21.12 -12.67 -0.03
C TYR A 191 -20.77 -13.36 -1.35
N ASP A 192 -19.95 -12.72 -2.18
CA ASP A 192 -19.56 -13.25 -3.48
C ASP A 192 -18.64 -14.48 -3.36
N PHE A 193 -17.72 -14.49 -2.39
CA PHE A 193 -16.86 -15.66 -2.14
C PHE A 193 -17.64 -16.86 -1.62
N ASP A 194 -18.58 -16.65 -0.68
CA ASP A 194 -19.44 -17.72 -0.17
C ASP A 194 -20.33 -18.31 -1.28
N ALA A 195 -20.73 -17.48 -2.26
CA ALA A 195 -21.53 -17.93 -3.39
C ALA A 195 -20.71 -18.63 -4.50
N ASN A 196 -19.53 -18.11 -4.85
CA ASN A 196 -18.83 -18.45 -6.09
C ASN A 196 -17.40 -19.01 -5.89
N GLY A 197 -16.82 -18.93 -4.69
CA GLY A 197 -15.42 -19.26 -4.45
C GLY A 197 -14.45 -18.33 -5.20
N ASN A 198 -13.25 -18.81 -5.53
CA ASN A 198 -12.31 -18.07 -6.39
C ASN A 198 -12.59 -18.41 -7.85
N TYR A 199 -12.67 -17.40 -8.73
CA TYR A 199 -12.96 -17.60 -10.15
C TYR A 199 -12.29 -16.55 -11.04
N VAL A 200 -12.21 -16.84 -12.33
CA VAL A 200 -11.70 -15.92 -13.36
C VAL A 200 -12.89 -15.30 -14.10
N ILE A 201 -12.83 -14.01 -14.42
CA ILE A 201 -14.01 -13.28 -14.93
C ILE A 201 -14.27 -13.56 -16.42
N GLY A 202 -13.23 -13.60 -17.25
CA GLY A 202 -13.35 -13.84 -18.70
C GLY A 202 -12.65 -15.11 -19.16
N ASP A 203 -13.06 -15.64 -20.32
CA ASP A 203 -12.53 -16.87 -20.92
C ASP A 203 -11.03 -16.79 -21.27
N LYS A 204 -10.50 -15.57 -21.43
CA LYS A 204 -9.09 -15.30 -21.76
C LYS A 204 -8.32 -14.63 -20.62
N ASP A 205 -9.01 -14.24 -19.55
CA ASP A 205 -8.37 -13.58 -18.42
C ASP A 205 -7.49 -14.59 -17.67
N CYS A 206 -6.30 -14.19 -17.25
CA CYS A 206 -5.41 -15.06 -16.45
C CYS A 206 -5.17 -16.45 -17.08
N LEU A 207 -5.27 -16.59 -18.40
CA LEU A 207 -5.15 -17.86 -19.09
C LEU A 207 -3.77 -18.47 -18.85
N VAL A 208 -3.75 -19.72 -18.39
CA VAL A 208 -2.52 -20.46 -18.11
C VAL A 208 -2.11 -21.24 -19.37
N THR A 209 -0.99 -20.85 -19.97
CA THR A 209 -0.41 -21.53 -21.13
C THR A 209 0.91 -22.18 -20.73
N ALA A 210 1.07 -23.47 -21.02
CA ALA A 210 2.35 -24.15 -20.83
C ALA A 210 3.35 -23.71 -21.91
N LEU A 211 4.50 -23.17 -21.50
CA LEU A 211 5.57 -22.76 -22.42
C LEU A 211 6.56 -23.91 -22.71
N GLY A 212 6.59 -24.93 -21.85
CA GLY A 212 7.48 -26.08 -21.98
C GLY A 212 8.36 -26.29 -20.74
N LYS A 213 9.25 -27.28 -20.82
CA LYS A 213 10.21 -27.59 -19.76
C LYS A 213 11.45 -26.71 -19.87
N ASP A 214 11.90 -26.20 -18.73
CA ASP A 214 13.17 -25.49 -18.56
C ASP A 214 13.90 -26.14 -17.37
N GLY A 215 14.86 -27.02 -17.66
CA GLY A 215 15.47 -27.87 -16.64
C GLY A 215 14.48 -28.84 -15.99
N ALA A 216 14.35 -28.78 -14.66
CA ALA A 216 13.42 -29.60 -13.87
C ALA A 216 12.02 -28.97 -13.72
N ASP A 217 11.84 -27.73 -14.21
CA ASP A 217 10.61 -26.98 -14.03
C ASP A 217 9.77 -27.01 -15.30
N GLN A 218 8.45 -27.19 -15.13
CA GLN A 218 7.48 -26.84 -16.15
C GLN A 218 7.19 -25.33 -16.06
N VAL A 219 7.42 -24.61 -17.16
CA VAL A 219 7.19 -23.17 -17.22
C VAL A 219 5.80 -22.89 -17.77
N PHE A 220 5.06 -22.03 -17.07
CA PHE A 220 3.75 -21.54 -17.45
C PHE A 220 3.79 -20.03 -17.67
N SER A 221 3.05 -19.56 -18.66
CA SER A 221 2.69 -18.15 -18.83
C SER A 221 1.25 -17.97 -18.38
N ILE A 222 1.02 -17.09 -17.42
CA ILE A 222 -0.31 -16.69 -16.95
C ILE A 222 -0.59 -15.33 -17.56
N ALA A 223 -1.56 -15.22 -18.47
CA ALA A 223 -1.87 -13.98 -19.16
C ALA A 223 -2.35 -12.86 -18.22
N GLU A 224 -2.36 -11.63 -18.71
CA GLU A 224 -3.11 -10.53 -18.12
C GLU A 224 -4.60 -10.87 -18.02
N GLY A 225 -5.33 -10.20 -17.12
CA GLY A 225 -6.75 -10.39 -16.94
C GLY A 225 -7.22 -10.17 -15.51
N VAL A 226 -8.50 -10.40 -15.26
CA VAL A 226 -9.13 -10.19 -13.95
C VAL A 226 -9.55 -11.52 -13.33
N ALA A 227 -9.09 -11.74 -12.10
CA ALA A 227 -9.53 -12.86 -11.27
C ALA A 227 -10.21 -12.34 -10.01
N ASN A 228 -11.20 -13.07 -9.54
CA ASN A 228 -11.84 -12.85 -8.25
C ASN A 228 -11.23 -13.79 -7.22
N ILE A 229 -10.55 -13.23 -6.22
CA ILE A 229 -9.84 -13.96 -5.18
C ILE A 229 -10.39 -13.51 -3.84
N LYS A 230 -11.00 -14.43 -3.09
CA LYS A 230 -11.69 -14.15 -1.82
C LYS A 230 -12.72 -13.01 -1.95
N GLY A 231 -13.48 -13.00 -3.04
CA GLY A 231 -14.50 -12.00 -3.34
C GLY A 231 -13.98 -10.61 -3.73
N GLN A 232 -12.67 -10.46 -3.88
CA GLN A 232 -12.04 -9.24 -4.36
C GLN A 232 -11.52 -9.42 -5.78
N LYS A 233 -11.92 -8.51 -6.67
CA LYS A 233 -11.38 -8.43 -8.02
C LYS A 233 -9.91 -8.00 -7.94
N ARG A 234 -9.03 -8.82 -8.52
CA ARG A 234 -7.61 -8.55 -8.70
C ARG A 234 -7.35 -8.49 -10.20
N THR A 235 -6.88 -7.34 -10.66
CA THR A 235 -6.53 -7.14 -12.06
C THR A 235 -5.04 -7.31 -12.22
N ARG A 236 -4.64 -8.12 -13.20
CA ARG A 236 -3.26 -8.25 -13.64
C ARG A 236 -3.14 -7.61 -15.02
N TYR A 237 -2.25 -6.64 -15.16
CA TYR A 237 -2.07 -5.88 -16.41
C TYR A 237 -1.02 -6.48 -17.36
N ALA A 238 -0.21 -7.42 -16.88
CA ALA A 238 0.85 -8.06 -17.67
C ALA A 238 0.95 -9.56 -17.38
N ALA A 239 1.40 -10.34 -18.36
CA ALA A 239 1.59 -11.77 -18.20
C ALA A 239 2.70 -12.10 -17.19
N LEU A 240 2.47 -13.11 -16.35
CA LEU A 240 3.42 -13.63 -15.36
C LEU A 240 3.99 -14.98 -15.84
N ARG A 241 5.31 -15.15 -15.75
CA ARG A 241 5.94 -16.48 -15.89
C ARG A 241 5.98 -17.17 -14.54
N HIS A 242 5.34 -18.34 -14.44
CA HIS A 242 5.38 -19.20 -13.26
C HIS A 242 6.20 -20.45 -13.57
N ARG A 243 7.17 -20.77 -12.71
CA ARG A 243 7.95 -22.00 -12.79
C ARG A 243 7.45 -22.96 -11.72
N GLN A 244 7.04 -24.16 -12.13
CA GLN A 244 6.60 -25.20 -11.22
C GLN A 244 7.53 -26.41 -11.34
N PRO A 245 8.15 -26.87 -10.24
CA PRO A 245 8.92 -28.11 -10.28
C PRO A 245 8.02 -29.28 -10.63
N GLU A 246 8.37 -30.00 -11.68
CA GLU A 246 7.63 -31.16 -12.13
C GLU A 246 8.06 -32.37 -11.30
N THR A 247 7.17 -32.81 -10.43
CA THR A 247 7.34 -34.06 -9.68
C THR A 247 6.49 -35.12 -10.36
N PHE A 248 7.15 -36.13 -10.93
CA PHE A 248 6.48 -37.27 -11.51
C PHE A 248 6.36 -38.39 -10.48
N ASP A 249 5.18 -39.00 -10.42
CA ASP A 249 4.99 -40.23 -9.66
C ASP A 249 5.61 -41.40 -10.44
N LEU A 250 6.36 -42.24 -9.73
CA LEU A 250 6.99 -43.42 -10.31
C LEU A 250 6.17 -44.66 -10.05
N PHE A 251 5.90 -45.41 -11.12
CA PHE A 251 5.30 -46.73 -11.05
C PHE A 251 6.17 -47.75 -11.79
N ARG A 252 6.34 -48.92 -11.18
CA ARG A 252 7.14 -50.00 -11.77
C ARG A 252 6.30 -50.83 -12.74
N LEU A 253 6.70 -50.85 -14.01
CA LEU A 253 6.11 -51.71 -15.05
C LEU A 253 7.03 -52.91 -15.31
N PRO A 254 6.70 -54.13 -14.82
CA PRO A 254 7.60 -55.29 -14.89
C PRO A 254 7.62 -56.00 -16.26
N THR A 255 6.69 -55.71 -17.16
CA THR A 255 6.53 -56.45 -18.43
C THR A 255 6.16 -55.51 -19.58
N GLU A 256 7.14 -54.76 -20.04
CA GLU A 256 7.05 -54.08 -21.33
C GLU A 256 7.74 -54.93 -22.39
N VAL A 257 6.96 -55.55 -23.28
CA VAL A 257 7.47 -56.45 -24.31
C VAL A 257 7.79 -55.64 -25.57
N HIS A 258 9.06 -55.68 -26.00
CA HIS A 258 9.49 -55.08 -27.25
C HIS A 258 10.10 -56.13 -28.18
N THR A 259 9.80 -56.03 -29.47
CA THR A 259 10.38 -56.88 -30.51
C THR A 259 11.62 -56.19 -31.06
N PHE A 260 12.79 -56.82 -30.93
CA PHE A 260 14.06 -56.26 -31.42
C PHE A 260 14.27 -56.57 -32.91
N GLY A 261 14.71 -55.57 -33.67
CA GLY A 261 15.09 -55.66 -35.08
C GLY A 261 16.60 -55.59 -35.29
N ALA A 262 17.05 -55.15 -36.48
CA ALA A 262 18.47 -55.01 -36.79
C ALA A 262 19.14 -53.81 -36.09
N ASN A 263 20.44 -53.91 -35.82
CA ASN A 263 21.23 -52.92 -35.07
C ASN A 263 21.65 -51.70 -35.92
N PRO A 264 21.66 -50.47 -35.35
CA PRO A 264 21.17 -50.11 -34.02
C PRO A 264 19.63 -50.03 -33.97
N THR A 265 19.02 -50.56 -32.91
CA THR A 265 17.57 -50.53 -32.70
C THR A 265 17.19 -49.39 -31.74
N ILE A 266 16.36 -48.46 -32.21
CA ILE A 266 15.68 -47.48 -31.37
C ILE A 266 14.42 -48.15 -30.83
N VAL A 267 14.28 -48.26 -29.51
CA VAL A 267 13.08 -48.80 -28.86
C VAL A 267 12.22 -47.63 -28.40
N THR A 268 11.04 -47.48 -29.01
CA THR A 268 10.02 -46.55 -28.53
C THR A 268 9.31 -47.18 -27.35
N LEU A 269 9.41 -46.53 -26.18
CA LEU A 269 8.69 -46.94 -24.98
C LEU A 269 7.20 -46.64 -25.15
N ASN A 270 6.36 -47.58 -24.74
CA ASN A 270 4.91 -47.41 -24.61
C ASN A 270 4.55 -46.51 -23.43
N HIS A 271 5.39 -46.51 -22.39
CA HIS A 271 5.23 -45.65 -21.21
C HIS A 271 6.54 -44.89 -20.95
N GLY A 272 6.55 -43.61 -21.28
CA GLY A 272 7.64 -42.69 -20.94
C GLY A 272 7.12 -41.52 -20.10
N PRO A 273 7.99 -40.77 -19.42
CA PRO A 273 9.46 -40.92 -19.37
C PRO A 273 9.94 -41.96 -18.31
N ILE A 274 11.14 -42.52 -18.50
CA ILE A 274 11.83 -43.37 -17.51
C ILE A 274 12.59 -42.47 -16.53
N ALA A 275 12.46 -42.71 -15.23
CA ALA A 275 13.41 -42.18 -14.26
C ALA A 275 14.72 -42.96 -14.34
N THR A 276 15.79 -42.24 -14.67
CA THR A 276 17.18 -42.73 -14.63
C THR A 276 17.79 -42.61 -13.26
#